data_AF-A0A9N9VCD1-F1
#
_entry.id   AF-A0A9N9VCD1-F1
#
_cell.length_a   1.000
_cell.length_b   1.000
_cell.length_c   1.000
_cell.angle_alpha   90.00
_cell.angle_beta   90.00
_cell.angle_gamma   90.00
#
_symmetry.space_group_name_H-M   'P 1'
#
loop_
_entity.id
_entity.type
_entity.pdbx_description
1 polymer ?
#
loop_
_entity_poly.entity_id
_entity_poly.type
_entity_poly.pdbx_seq_one_letter_code
_entity_poly.pdbx_strand_id
1 'polypeptide(L)'
;MAQGVEFGQRTDSFLSWFKSLEGASFSDAIQIVDLRSKNAGRGIVATRDIPADTTLFEIPRKAIINVQTSELPSKLPAVFDPESEAMDVDGDVSPQLDSWSSLILIMIYEFLRGQESQWKPYFDVLPEEFNTPMFWSDSDLDALQASATRGKIGKSEAEEMFRSQLLPVIRSNQGVFMSSENHTDEELIGLAHRMGSTIMAYAFDLENDEDREEEEEDGWVEDRDGKSLMGMVPMADILNADAEFNATCQAHINHGEESLTATSLRPIKAGEEILNYYGPHPNSELLRRYGYVTERHGRYDVVEIPWGVVEEALAAQLSVPADVISACKEKLDEEELEDVFVLERDTGEPNSDGTFAGPAELKEMPGDLQEQVKAFLKGIKKLKPDLIPDKRKRDEILSDVMLNSLQLLESRYPTSYIEDRILLKRTDLSDRIRMAVEVRLGEKQLIQEAKALFQSSSNENAGKRVKTST
;
A
#
# COMPACT_ATOMS: atom_id res chain seq x y z
N MET A 1 16.41 -20.56 -21.66
CA MET A 1 15.94 -21.97 -21.59
C MET A 1 16.20 -22.59 -20.22
N ALA A 2 17.42 -22.58 -19.66
CA ALA A 2 17.71 -23.16 -18.33
C ALA A 2 16.88 -22.55 -17.17
N GLN A 3 16.82 -21.21 -17.06
CA GLN A 3 15.98 -20.51 -16.06
C GLN A 3 14.47 -20.75 -16.23
N GLY A 4 14.01 -21.10 -17.45
CA GLY A 4 12.61 -21.47 -17.70
C GLY A 4 12.29 -22.87 -17.20
N VAL A 5 13.22 -23.81 -17.41
CA VAL A 5 13.10 -25.19 -16.93
C VAL A 5 13.11 -25.23 -15.39
N GLU A 6 14.00 -24.47 -14.75
CA GLU A 6 14.07 -24.38 -13.29
C GLU A 6 12.79 -23.76 -12.69
N PHE A 7 12.27 -22.68 -13.28
CA PHE A 7 11.03 -22.03 -12.83
C PHE A 7 9.82 -22.98 -12.87
N GLY A 8 9.70 -23.76 -13.95
CA GLY A 8 8.66 -24.79 -14.08
C GLY A 8 8.82 -25.91 -13.04
N GLN A 9 10.04 -26.43 -12.87
CA GLN A 9 10.31 -27.49 -11.88
C GLN A 9 10.01 -27.07 -10.44
N ARG A 10 10.34 -25.84 -10.04
CA ARG A 10 10.00 -25.31 -8.71
C ARG A 10 8.48 -25.20 -8.56
N THR A 11 7.77 -24.77 -9.60
CA THR A 11 6.30 -24.67 -9.62
C THR A 11 5.63 -26.05 -9.48
N ASP A 12 6.12 -27.06 -10.21
CA ASP A 12 5.59 -28.42 -10.12
C ASP A 12 5.85 -29.04 -8.74
N SER A 13 7.03 -28.79 -8.17
CA SER A 13 7.40 -29.24 -6.83
C SER A 13 6.53 -28.61 -5.75
N PHE A 14 6.29 -27.30 -5.85
CA PHE A 14 5.37 -26.56 -4.98
C PHE A 14 3.93 -27.11 -5.07
N LEU A 15 3.39 -27.29 -6.28
CA LEU A 15 2.03 -27.80 -6.47
C LEU A 15 1.90 -29.23 -5.93
N SER A 16 2.93 -30.06 -6.11
CA SER A 16 2.96 -31.43 -5.58
C SER A 16 2.99 -31.44 -4.06
N TRP A 17 3.79 -30.56 -3.45
CA TRP A 17 3.81 -30.35 -2.01
C TRP A 17 2.45 -29.87 -1.50
N PHE A 18 1.86 -28.84 -2.11
CA PHE A 18 0.56 -28.29 -1.70
C PHE A 18 -0.53 -29.36 -1.74
N LYS A 19 -0.61 -30.14 -2.82
CA LYS A 19 -1.58 -31.26 -2.95
C LYS A 19 -1.33 -32.42 -1.98
N SER A 20 -0.15 -32.49 -1.36
CA SER A 20 0.16 -33.53 -0.36
C SER A 20 -0.28 -33.15 1.05
N LEU A 21 -0.62 -31.88 1.28
CA LEU A 21 -1.09 -31.39 2.58
C LEU A 21 -2.49 -31.92 2.88
N GLU A 22 -2.70 -32.39 4.10
CA GLU A 22 -4.00 -32.87 4.55
C GLU A 22 -5.01 -31.71 4.59
N GLY A 23 -6.15 -31.86 3.90
CA GLY A 23 -7.17 -30.81 3.78
C GLY A 23 -6.93 -29.80 2.66
N ALA A 24 -5.81 -29.87 1.95
CA ALA A 24 -5.60 -29.02 0.77
C ALA A 24 -6.29 -29.58 -0.46
N SER A 25 -6.90 -28.70 -1.27
CA SER A 25 -7.47 -29.06 -2.56
C SER A 25 -7.06 -28.06 -3.63
N PHE A 26 -6.90 -28.54 -4.87
CA PHE A 26 -6.59 -27.70 -6.03
C PHE A 26 -7.35 -28.24 -7.24
N SER A 27 -8.28 -27.44 -7.76
CA SER A 27 -9.17 -27.84 -8.85
C SER A 27 -8.42 -28.21 -10.12
N ASP A 28 -8.90 -29.23 -10.84
CA ASP A 28 -8.36 -29.62 -12.15
C ASP A 28 -8.83 -28.66 -13.27
N ALA A 29 -9.72 -27.72 -12.95
CA ALA A 29 -10.15 -26.65 -13.84
C ALA A 29 -9.17 -25.46 -13.90
N ILE A 30 -8.10 -25.48 -13.10
CA ILE A 30 -7.10 -24.41 -13.01
C ILE A 30 -5.67 -24.97 -13.11
N GLN A 31 -4.72 -24.10 -13.47
CA GLN A 31 -3.30 -24.44 -13.52
C GLN A 31 -2.44 -23.21 -13.23
N ILE A 32 -1.26 -23.43 -12.63
CA ILE A 32 -0.25 -22.39 -12.45
C ILE A 32 0.55 -22.25 -13.76
N VAL A 33 0.74 -21.02 -14.23
CA VAL A 33 1.44 -20.69 -15.47
C VAL A 33 2.53 -19.64 -15.26
N ASP A 34 3.51 -19.64 -16.16
CA ASP A 34 4.57 -18.64 -16.22
C ASP A 34 4.12 -17.41 -17.03
N LEU A 35 3.89 -16.30 -16.33
CA LEU A 35 3.43 -15.02 -16.87
C LEU A 35 4.55 -13.96 -16.86
N ARG A 36 5.82 -14.35 -16.73
CA ARG A 36 6.96 -13.42 -16.76
C ARG A 36 7.07 -12.66 -18.09
N SER A 37 6.52 -13.20 -19.18
CA SER A 37 6.46 -12.50 -20.48
C SER A 37 5.66 -11.19 -20.47
N LYS A 38 4.81 -11.00 -19.46
CA LYS A 38 4.05 -9.77 -19.19
C LYS A 38 4.35 -9.17 -17.81
N ASN A 39 5.51 -9.50 -17.23
CA ASN A 39 5.97 -9.03 -15.92
C ASN A 39 5.08 -9.41 -14.73
N ALA A 40 4.36 -10.54 -14.80
CA ALA A 40 3.42 -10.98 -13.76
C ALA A 40 3.81 -12.32 -13.09
N GLY A 41 5.08 -12.71 -13.14
CA GLY A 41 5.59 -13.86 -12.38
C GLY A 41 4.84 -15.18 -12.63
N ARG A 42 4.38 -15.82 -11.54
CA ARG A 42 3.45 -16.95 -11.57
C ARG A 42 2.03 -16.39 -11.52
N GLY A 43 1.10 -17.06 -12.19
CA GLY A 43 -0.33 -16.79 -12.04
C GLY A 43 -1.15 -18.05 -12.27
N ILE A 44 -2.43 -17.99 -11.97
CA ILE A 44 -3.36 -19.11 -12.14
C ILE A 44 -4.27 -18.81 -13.32
N VAL A 45 -4.45 -19.77 -14.23
CA VAL A 45 -5.38 -19.64 -15.37
C VAL A 45 -6.39 -20.79 -15.37
N ALA A 46 -7.59 -20.50 -15.88
CA ALA A 46 -8.62 -21.51 -16.09
C ALA A 46 -8.27 -22.40 -17.31
N THR A 47 -8.38 -23.73 -17.14
CA THR A 47 -8.18 -24.71 -18.22
C THR A 47 -9.45 -24.99 -19.02
N ARG A 48 -10.60 -24.62 -18.45
CA ARG A 48 -11.95 -24.74 -19.03
C ARG A 48 -12.87 -23.70 -18.40
N ASP A 49 -14.06 -23.50 -18.97
CA ASP A 49 -15.05 -22.60 -18.39
C ASP A 49 -15.41 -23.06 -16.95
N ILE A 50 -15.35 -22.12 -16.00
CA ILE A 50 -15.66 -22.32 -14.58
C ILE A 50 -16.92 -21.52 -14.25
N PRO A 51 -17.96 -22.12 -13.65
CA PRO A 51 -19.11 -21.37 -13.15
C PRO A 51 -18.73 -20.38 -12.04
N ALA A 52 -19.64 -19.46 -11.72
CA ALA A 52 -19.57 -18.73 -10.45
C ALA A 52 -19.73 -19.68 -9.26
N ASP A 53 -19.36 -19.22 -8.07
CA ASP A 53 -19.48 -19.94 -6.78
C ASP A 53 -18.77 -21.30 -6.77
N THR A 54 -17.70 -21.43 -7.55
CA THR A 54 -16.90 -22.65 -7.66
C THR A 54 -15.63 -22.53 -6.84
N THR A 55 -15.42 -23.47 -5.91
CA THR A 55 -14.17 -23.59 -5.17
C THR A 55 -13.02 -23.92 -6.13
N LEU A 56 -12.01 -23.05 -6.14
CA LEU A 56 -10.82 -23.14 -6.96
C LEU A 56 -9.72 -23.94 -6.25
N PHE A 57 -9.48 -23.62 -4.98
CA PHE A 57 -8.55 -24.34 -4.11
C PHE A 57 -8.90 -24.08 -2.63
N GLU A 58 -8.47 -25.00 -1.77
CA GLU A 58 -8.66 -24.96 -0.32
C GLU A 58 -7.30 -25.10 0.37
N ILE A 59 -7.06 -24.26 1.37
CA ILE A 59 -5.78 -24.12 2.07
C ILE A 59 -6.05 -24.40 3.56
N PRO A 60 -5.56 -25.52 4.11
CA PRO A 60 -5.74 -25.82 5.53
C PRO A 60 -4.96 -24.81 6.38
N ARG A 61 -5.52 -24.33 7.50
CA ARG A 61 -4.86 -23.32 8.34
C ARG A 61 -3.47 -23.74 8.84
N LYS A 62 -3.26 -25.05 9.02
CA LYS A 62 -1.95 -25.64 9.39
C LYS A 62 -0.85 -25.43 8.34
N ALA A 63 -1.20 -25.14 7.09
CA ALA A 63 -0.25 -24.86 6.02
C ALA A 63 0.27 -23.41 6.02
N ILE A 64 -0.45 -22.48 6.68
CA ILE A 64 -0.12 -21.06 6.73
C ILE A 64 1.12 -20.86 7.61
N ILE A 65 2.05 -20.00 7.20
CA ILE A 65 3.20 -19.64 8.05
C ILE A 65 2.79 -18.48 8.96
N ASN A 66 2.74 -18.71 10.27
CA ASN A 66 2.50 -17.69 11.28
C ASN A 66 3.08 -18.12 12.65
N VAL A 67 2.84 -17.31 13.68
CA VAL A 67 3.28 -17.58 15.07
C VAL A 67 2.67 -18.84 15.68
N GLN A 68 1.53 -19.34 15.17
CA GLN A 68 0.87 -20.53 15.70
C GLN A 68 1.37 -21.83 15.06
N THR A 69 1.78 -21.78 13.79
CA THR A 69 2.18 -22.96 13.02
C THR A 69 3.68 -23.20 13.02
N SER A 70 4.50 -22.16 13.23
CA SER A 70 5.94 -22.30 13.35
C SER A 70 6.36 -22.90 14.69
N GLU A 71 7.44 -23.69 14.70
CA GLU A 71 8.03 -24.17 15.95
C GLU A 71 8.82 -23.07 16.70
N LEU A 72 9.18 -21.96 16.03
CA LEU A 72 10.09 -20.96 16.60
C LEU A 72 9.60 -20.38 17.94
N PRO A 73 8.32 -19.99 18.11
CA PRO A 73 7.84 -19.47 19.38
C PRO A 73 7.97 -20.47 20.53
N SER A 74 7.87 -21.77 20.26
CA SER A 74 8.09 -22.80 21.29
C SER A 74 9.56 -22.96 21.68
N LYS A 75 10.50 -22.62 20.79
CA LYS A 75 11.95 -22.68 21.04
C LYS A 75 12.47 -21.41 21.72
N LEU A 76 11.84 -20.27 21.44
CA LEU A 76 12.18 -18.97 22.00
C LEU A 76 10.95 -18.31 22.66
N PRO A 77 10.34 -18.92 23.69
CA PRO A 77 9.10 -18.41 24.27
C PRO A 77 9.24 -16.98 24.78
N ALA A 78 10.38 -16.62 25.40
CA ALA A 78 10.64 -15.28 25.92
C ALA A 78 10.74 -14.18 24.84
N VAL A 79 10.83 -14.53 23.55
CA VAL A 79 10.84 -13.56 22.44
C VAL A 79 9.43 -13.30 21.91
N PHE A 80 8.54 -14.28 22.05
CA PHE A 80 7.17 -14.26 21.54
C PHE A 80 6.12 -14.18 22.67
N ASP A 81 6.57 -13.98 23.91
CA ASP A 81 5.69 -13.85 25.07
C ASP A 81 5.12 -12.42 25.10
N PRO A 82 3.79 -12.25 24.97
CA PRO A 82 3.16 -10.93 25.05
C PRO A 82 3.41 -10.24 26.41
N GLU A 83 3.75 -10.99 27.45
CA GLU A 83 3.96 -10.49 28.81
C GLU A 83 5.44 -10.27 29.17
N SER A 84 6.39 -10.59 28.27
CA SER A 84 7.81 -10.39 28.57
C SER A 84 8.24 -8.95 28.31
N GLU A 85 8.35 -8.15 29.37
CA GLU A 85 9.05 -6.88 29.33
C GLU A 85 10.57 -7.15 29.28
N ALA A 86 11.19 -6.97 28.12
CA ALA A 86 12.64 -6.89 28.03
C ALA A 86 13.08 -5.47 28.43
N MET A 87 14.03 -5.37 29.36
CA MET A 87 14.69 -4.11 29.72
C MET A 87 15.92 -3.93 28.83
N ASP A 88 15.99 -2.81 28.13
CA ASP A 88 17.15 -2.44 27.34
C ASP A 88 18.27 -1.90 28.25
N VAL A 89 19.49 -1.83 27.69
CA VAL A 89 20.71 -1.44 28.43
C VAL A 89 20.61 0.00 29.00
N ASP A 90 19.72 0.82 28.45
CA ASP A 90 19.46 2.20 28.85
C ASP A 90 18.25 2.35 29.80
N GLY A 91 17.60 1.25 30.19
CA GLY A 91 16.45 1.26 31.11
C GLY A 91 15.12 1.63 30.47
N ASP A 92 15.05 1.72 29.13
CA ASP A 92 13.80 1.77 28.37
C ASP A 92 13.25 0.35 28.20
N VAL A 93 11.91 0.26 28.18
CA VAL A 93 11.18 -0.98 27.84
C VAL A 93 11.38 -1.21 26.35
N SER A 94 12.03 -2.31 25.94
CA SER A 94 12.05 -2.65 24.51
C SER A 94 10.62 -2.93 24.08
N PRO A 95 10.15 -2.35 22.97
CA PRO A 95 8.86 -2.73 22.43
C PRO A 95 8.86 -4.22 22.10
N GLN A 96 7.79 -4.88 22.51
CA GLN A 96 7.40 -6.22 22.10
C GLN A 96 7.58 -6.36 20.58
N LEU A 97 8.02 -7.54 20.09
CA LEU A 97 8.01 -7.77 18.65
C LEU A 97 6.57 -7.69 18.15
N ASP A 98 6.29 -6.72 17.30
CA ASP A 98 4.98 -6.63 16.65
C ASP A 98 4.73 -7.85 15.75
N SER A 99 3.49 -8.00 15.27
CA SER A 99 3.10 -9.13 14.41
C SER A 99 3.94 -9.20 13.13
N TRP A 100 4.38 -8.05 12.60
CA TRP A 100 5.21 -7.99 11.39
C TRP A 100 6.62 -8.52 11.64
N SER A 101 7.30 -8.03 12.67
CA SER A 101 8.64 -8.41 13.09
C SER A 101 8.69 -9.87 13.53
N SER A 102 7.66 -10.34 14.23
CA SER A 102 7.47 -11.75 14.59
C SER A 102 7.41 -12.65 13.35
N LEU A 103 6.62 -12.27 12.34
CA LEU A 103 6.50 -13.03 11.11
C LEU A 103 7.79 -13.00 10.27
N ILE A 104 8.49 -11.86 10.20
CA ILE A 104 9.80 -11.76 9.55
C ILE A 104 10.79 -12.74 10.19
N LEU A 105 10.86 -12.76 11.52
CA LEU A 105 11.77 -13.64 12.25
C LEU A 105 11.46 -15.12 12.00
N ILE A 106 10.17 -15.49 11.95
CA ILE A 106 9.71 -16.84 11.60
C ILE A 106 10.09 -17.20 10.16
N MET A 107 9.90 -16.30 9.21
CA MET A 107 10.27 -16.56 7.82
C MET A 107 11.78 -16.72 7.65
N ILE A 108 12.59 -15.92 8.35
CA ILE A 108 14.06 -16.08 8.39
C ILE A 108 14.42 -17.45 8.97
N TYR A 109 13.81 -17.83 10.10
CA TYR A 109 14.04 -19.12 10.74
C TYR A 109 13.75 -20.30 9.79
N GLU A 110 12.57 -20.32 9.18
CA GLU A 110 12.17 -21.39 8.27
C GLU A 110 13.01 -21.40 6.98
N PHE A 111 13.41 -20.22 6.48
CA PHE A 111 14.29 -20.12 5.33
C PHE A 111 15.68 -20.73 5.62
N LEU A 112 16.27 -20.43 6.78
CA LEU A 112 17.59 -20.91 7.18
C LEU A 112 17.65 -22.43 7.43
N ARG A 113 16.53 -23.04 7.82
CA ARG A 113 16.40 -24.51 7.95
C ARG A 113 16.54 -25.25 6.62
N GLY A 114 16.32 -24.57 5.49
CA GLY A 114 16.46 -25.15 4.17
C GLY A 114 15.58 -26.40 3.99
N GLN A 115 16.21 -27.54 3.73
CA GLN A 115 15.49 -28.81 3.45
C GLN A 115 14.76 -29.38 4.68
N GLU A 116 15.07 -28.91 5.88
CA GLU A 116 14.37 -29.32 7.11
C GLU A 116 13.07 -28.53 7.35
N SER A 117 12.84 -27.44 6.61
CA SER A 117 11.58 -26.71 6.69
C SER A 117 10.50 -27.41 5.87
N GLN A 118 9.34 -27.63 6.47
CA GLN A 118 8.18 -28.16 5.75
C GLN A 118 7.68 -27.22 4.64
N TRP A 119 7.99 -25.92 4.74
CA TRP A 119 7.60 -24.90 3.77
C TRP A 119 8.66 -24.65 2.69
N LYS A 120 9.72 -25.46 2.64
CA LYS A 120 10.79 -25.30 1.63
C LYS A 120 10.27 -25.22 0.18
N PRO A 121 9.31 -26.05 -0.27
CA PRO A 121 8.75 -25.93 -1.62
C PRO A 121 8.01 -24.61 -1.87
N TYR A 122 7.45 -24.01 -0.82
CA TYR A 122 6.80 -22.70 -0.89
C TYR A 122 7.83 -21.57 -0.98
N PHE A 123 8.88 -21.58 -0.14
CA PHE A 123 9.99 -20.61 -0.25
C PHE A 123 10.68 -20.64 -1.62
N ASP A 124 10.70 -21.80 -2.30
CA ASP A 124 11.29 -21.95 -3.64
C ASP A 124 10.50 -21.24 -4.75
N VAL A 125 9.22 -20.93 -4.52
CA VAL A 125 8.37 -20.20 -5.47
C VAL A 125 8.17 -18.73 -5.11
N LEU A 126 8.52 -18.31 -3.88
CA LEU A 126 8.50 -16.90 -3.48
C LEU A 126 9.52 -16.06 -4.27
N PRO A 127 9.28 -14.76 -4.47
CA PRO A 127 10.22 -13.88 -5.16
C PRO A 127 11.60 -13.83 -4.49
N GLU A 128 12.65 -13.81 -5.31
CA GLU A 128 14.03 -13.55 -4.89
C GLU A 128 14.41 -12.06 -5.06
N GLU A 129 13.75 -11.37 -5.98
CA GLU A 129 13.95 -9.97 -6.30
C GLU A 129 12.61 -9.23 -6.27
N PHE A 130 12.63 -7.95 -5.87
CA PHE A 130 11.45 -7.10 -5.79
C PHE A 130 11.66 -5.83 -6.59
N ASN A 131 10.55 -5.32 -7.13
CA ASN A 131 10.47 -4.01 -7.76
C ASN A 131 9.88 -2.94 -6.84
N THR A 132 9.69 -3.24 -5.55
CA THR A 132 9.28 -2.22 -4.58
C THR A 132 10.37 -1.16 -4.40
N PRO A 133 10.00 0.12 -4.16
CA PRO A 133 10.94 1.22 -3.98
C PRO A 133 12.04 0.98 -2.91
N MET A 134 11.83 0.07 -1.96
CA MET A 134 12.83 -0.31 -0.95
C MET A 134 14.16 -0.83 -1.54
N PHE A 135 14.12 -1.43 -2.73
CA PHE A 135 15.28 -1.97 -3.45
C PHE A 135 15.79 -1.06 -4.57
N TRP A 136 15.28 0.16 -4.66
CA TRP A 136 15.67 1.11 -5.69
C TRP A 136 16.94 1.85 -5.31
N SER A 137 17.68 2.29 -6.34
CA SER A 137 18.79 3.22 -6.13
C SER A 137 18.25 4.62 -5.84
N ASP A 138 19.04 5.47 -5.18
CA ASP A 138 18.65 6.88 -4.97
C ASP A 138 18.33 7.58 -6.31
N SER A 139 19.05 7.24 -7.38
CA SER A 139 18.77 7.77 -8.72
C SER A 139 17.45 7.30 -9.31
N ASP A 140 17.02 6.07 -9.02
CA ASP A 140 15.69 5.60 -9.41
C ASP A 140 14.61 6.28 -8.56
N LEU A 141 14.86 6.45 -7.25
CA LEU A 141 13.95 7.12 -6.33
C LEU A 141 13.77 8.60 -6.65
N ASP A 142 14.81 9.28 -7.17
CA ASP A 142 14.72 10.65 -7.68
C ASP A 142 13.68 10.79 -8.81
N ALA A 143 13.35 9.70 -9.52
CA ALA A 143 12.29 9.70 -10.51
C ALA A 143 10.89 9.81 -9.90
N LEU A 144 10.68 9.57 -8.60
CA LEU A 144 9.40 9.89 -7.96
C LEU A 144 9.19 11.40 -7.76
N GLN A 145 10.24 12.21 -7.93
CA GLN A 145 10.19 13.68 -7.86
C GLN A 145 9.58 14.16 -6.53
N ALA A 146 8.46 14.91 -6.61
CA ALA A 146 7.76 15.50 -5.48
C ALA A 146 6.64 14.61 -4.92
N SER A 147 6.49 13.38 -5.41
CA SER A 147 5.55 12.40 -4.86
C SER A 147 5.86 12.12 -3.40
N ALA A 148 4.81 12.07 -2.56
CA ALA A 148 4.92 11.67 -1.15
C ALA A 148 5.45 10.24 -0.99
N THR A 149 5.29 9.39 -2.00
CA THR A 149 5.73 7.98 -2.02
C THR A 149 7.19 7.82 -1.57
N ARG A 150 8.08 8.74 -1.96
CA ARG A 150 9.50 8.66 -1.58
C ARG A 150 9.72 8.74 -0.07
N GLY A 151 8.98 9.60 0.62
CA GLY A 151 9.06 9.76 2.08
C GLY A 151 8.49 8.56 2.84
N LYS A 152 7.58 7.79 2.21
CA LYS A 152 6.86 6.67 2.82
C LYS A 152 7.53 5.31 2.67
N ILE A 153 8.73 5.23 2.09
CA ILE A 153 9.40 3.94 1.84
C ILE A 153 9.83 3.26 3.14
N GLY A 154 10.19 4.02 4.17
CA GLY A 154 10.51 3.49 5.50
C GLY A 154 11.75 2.59 5.57
N LYS A 155 12.69 2.72 4.61
CA LYS A 155 13.83 1.79 4.50
C LYS A 155 14.77 1.88 5.70
N SER A 156 15.07 3.09 6.14
CA SER A 156 16.02 3.33 7.24
C SER A 156 15.44 2.86 8.57
N GLU A 157 14.16 3.12 8.79
CA GLU A 157 13.39 2.72 9.96
C GLU A 157 13.28 1.18 10.03
N ALA A 158 12.98 0.52 8.89
CA ALA A 158 12.96 -0.94 8.81
C ALA A 158 14.35 -1.54 9.09
N GLU A 159 15.42 -0.97 8.53
CA GLU A 159 16.78 -1.44 8.77
C GLU A 159 17.22 -1.25 10.23
N GLU A 160 16.85 -0.13 10.85
CA GLU A 160 17.06 0.12 12.27
C GLU A 160 16.35 -0.94 13.12
N MET A 161 15.08 -1.24 12.84
CA MET A 161 14.34 -2.32 13.50
C MET A 161 15.03 -3.68 13.32
N PHE A 162 15.47 -4.02 12.10
CA PHE A 162 16.17 -5.28 11.86
C PHE A 162 17.48 -5.40 12.66
N ARG A 163 18.24 -4.30 12.75
CA ARG A 163 19.52 -4.26 13.46
C ARG A 163 19.35 -4.26 14.98
N SER A 164 18.34 -3.56 15.49
CA SER A 164 18.10 -3.38 16.93
C SER A 164 17.30 -4.52 17.55
N GLN A 165 16.37 -5.13 16.81
CA GLN A 165 15.44 -6.12 17.36
C GLN A 165 15.70 -7.54 16.81
N LEU A 166 15.75 -7.73 15.49
CA LEU A 166 15.81 -9.07 14.90
C LEU A 166 17.22 -9.70 14.97
N LEU A 167 18.24 -8.94 14.59
CA LEU A 167 19.61 -9.42 14.50
C LEU A 167 20.15 -9.91 15.86
N PRO A 168 19.94 -9.20 17.00
CA PRO A 168 20.36 -9.68 18.31
C PRO A 168 19.71 -11.01 18.70
N VAL A 169 18.44 -11.22 18.36
CA VAL A 169 17.73 -12.48 18.60
C VAL A 169 18.36 -13.62 17.80
N ILE A 170 18.62 -13.40 16.50
CA ILE A 170 19.25 -14.41 15.64
C ILE A 170 20.65 -14.76 16.17
N ARG A 171 21.46 -13.74 16.49
CA ARG A 171 22.86 -13.92 16.92
C ARG A 171 22.99 -14.55 18.31
N SER A 172 22.07 -14.27 19.22
CA SER A 172 22.07 -14.86 20.57
C SER A 172 21.55 -16.30 20.58
N ASN A 173 20.85 -16.73 19.52
CA ASN A 173 20.19 -18.02 19.43
C ASN A 173 20.66 -18.86 18.21
N GLN A 174 21.95 -18.84 17.90
CA GLN A 174 22.53 -19.57 16.74
C GLN A 174 22.21 -21.07 16.73
N GLY A 175 22.07 -21.69 17.91
CA GLY A 175 21.66 -23.10 18.02
C GLY A 175 20.22 -23.38 17.55
N VAL A 176 19.38 -22.34 17.52
CA VAL A 176 18.02 -22.39 16.97
C VAL A 176 18.03 -21.98 15.49
N PHE A 177 18.66 -20.85 15.16
CA PHE A 177 18.82 -20.37 13.78
C PHE A 177 19.99 -21.09 13.09
N MET A 178 19.77 -22.35 12.69
CA MET A 178 20.77 -23.17 12.03
C MET A 178 21.40 -22.47 10.83
N SER A 179 22.73 -22.56 10.68
CA SER A 179 23.50 -21.94 9.58
C SER A 179 23.53 -20.41 9.58
N SER A 180 22.93 -19.73 10.57
CA SER A 180 23.00 -18.27 10.69
C SER A 180 24.44 -17.77 10.88
N GLU A 181 25.31 -18.59 11.47
CA GLU A 181 26.74 -18.32 11.67
C GLU A 181 27.55 -18.26 10.37
N ASN A 182 27.03 -18.84 9.29
CA ASN A 182 27.64 -18.80 7.96
C ASN A 182 27.29 -17.52 7.19
N HIS A 183 26.39 -16.70 7.73
CA HIS A 183 25.94 -15.46 7.12
C HIS A 183 26.48 -14.26 7.92
N THR A 184 26.94 -13.25 7.21
CA THR A 184 27.26 -11.92 7.76
C THR A 184 25.99 -11.20 8.22
N ASP A 185 26.15 -10.15 9.03
CA ASP A 185 25.01 -9.35 9.49
C ASP A 185 24.26 -8.70 8.31
N GLU A 186 24.99 -8.24 7.30
CA GLU A 186 24.41 -7.64 6.09
C GLU A 186 23.62 -8.65 5.25
N GLU A 187 24.05 -9.91 5.19
CA GLU A 187 23.30 -10.97 4.50
C GLU A 187 21.99 -11.30 5.25
N LEU A 188 22.00 -11.30 6.58
CA LEU A 188 20.78 -11.51 7.37
C LEU A 188 19.83 -10.31 7.27
N ILE A 189 20.34 -9.08 7.22
CA ILE A 189 19.54 -7.88 6.99
C ILE A 189 18.95 -7.88 5.58
N GLY A 190 19.72 -8.26 4.56
CA GLY A 190 19.21 -8.46 3.22
C GLY A 190 18.09 -9.51 3.17
N LEU A 191 18.23 -10.60 3.93
CA LEU A 191 17.18 -11.60 4.10
C LEU A 191 15.95 -11.02 4.81
N ALA A 192 16.13 -10.20 5.86
CA ALA A 192 15.03 -9.53 6.55
C ALA A 192 14.27 -8.56 5.63
N HIS A 193 14.97 -7.76 4.81
CA HIS A 193 14.32 -6.94 3.78
C HIS A 193 13.53 -7.78 2.78
N ARG A 194 14.07 -8.93 2.33
CA ARG A 194 13.37 -9.85 1.44
C ARG A 194 12.10 -10.38 2.11
N MET A 195 12.17 -10.86 3.35
CA MET A 195 11.02 -11.42 4.06
C MET A 195 9.99 -10.34 4.38
N GLY A 196 10.40 -9.16 4.87
CA GLY A 196 9.52 -8.03 5.13
C GLY A 196 8.77 -7.56 3.87
N SER A 197 9.46 -7.49 2.72
CA SER A 197 8.83 -7.17 1.44
C SER A 197 7.91 -8.28 0.92
N THR A 198 8.25 -9.54 1.20
CA THR A 198 7.37 -10.68 0.89
C THR A 198 6.09 -10.60 1.72
N ILE A 199 6.20 -10.31 3.02
CA ILE A 199 5.06 -10.16 3.92
C ILE A 199 4.18 -8.99 3.47
N MET A 200 4.80 -7.83 3.20
CA MET A 200 4.06 -6.64 2.75
C MET A 200 3.26 -6.89 1.45
N ALA A 201 3.79 -7.72 0.55
CA ALA A 201 3.15 -8.00 -0.74
C ALA A 201 2.18 -9.20 -0.73
N TYR A 202 2.29 -10.13 0.22
CA TYR A 202 1.63 -11.44 0.11
C TYR A 202 1.04 -11.99 1.43
N ALA A 203 1.23 -11.33 2.57
CA ALA A 203 0.62 -11.78 3.81
C ALA A 203 -0.89 -11.44 3.85
N PHE A 204 -1.63 -12.27 4.56
CA PHE A 204 -3.06 -12.09 4.82
C PHE A 204 -3.29 -11.90 6.32
N ASP A 205 -4.28 -11.07 6.64
CA ASP A 205 -4.87 -11.03 7.98
C ASP A 205 -5.71 -12.31 8.17
N LEU A 206 -5.50 -13.03 9.27
CA LEU A 206 -6.13 -14.33 9.52
C LEU A 206 -7.32 -14.28 10.49
N GLU A 207 -7.64 -13.09 11.01
CA GLU A 207 -8.83 -12.88 11.85
C GLU A 207 -10.12 -13.09 11.03
N ASN A 208 -11.15 -13.63 11.67
CA ASN A 208 -12.42 -13.90 11.01
C ASN A 208 -13.16 -12.58 10.76
N ASP A 209 -13.86 -12.49 9.61
CA ASP A 209 -14.65 -11.30 9.26
C ASP A 209 -15.73 -10.95 10.32
N GLU A 210 -16.17 -11.91 11.15
CA GLU A 210 -17.15 -11.69 12.23
C GLU A 210 -16.55 -11.02 13.48
N ASP A 211 -15.23 -11.09 13.68
CA ASP A 211 -14.52 -10.43 14.77
C ASP A 211 -14.00 -9.02 14.37
N ARG A 212 -14.25 -8.60 13.12
CA ARG A 212 -14.08 -7.21 12.69
C ARG A 212 -15.17 -6.37 13.35
N GLU A 213 -14.92 -5.91 14.58
CA GLU A 213 -15.74 -4.84 15.16
C GLU A 213 -15.78 -3.65 14.19
N GLU A 214 -16.96 -3.04 14.07
CA GLU A 214 -17.36 -1.99 13.12
C GLU A 214 -16.50 -0.71 13.24
N GLU A 215 -15.23 -0.75 12.83
CA GLU A 215 -14.35 0.42 12.66
C GLU A 215 -13.83 0.51 11.21
N GLU A 216 -14.69 0.20 10.22
CA GLU A 216 -14.50 0.63 8.82
C GLU A 216 -15.17 1.99 8.58
N GLU A 217 -14.66 3.01 9.25
CA GLU A 217 -14.73 4.43 8.88
C GLU A 217 -13.26 4.87 8.95
N ASP A 218 -12.38 4.43 8.05
CA ASP A 218 -12.06 5.17 6.82
C ASP A 218 -11.16 4.28 5.94
N GLY A 219 -11.26 4.44 4.61
CA GLY A 219 -10.67 3.57 3.58
C GLY A 219 -9.15 3.55 3.44
N TRP A 220 -8.41 3.67 4.54
CA TRP A 220 -6.98 3.41 4.61
C TRP A 220 -6.76 2.14 5.42
N VAL A 221 -6.04 1.17 4.85
CA VAL A 221 -5.27 0.24 5.69
C VAL A 221 -4.17 1.11 6.32
N GLU A 222 -4.56 1.89 7.34
CA GLU A 222 -3.66 2.36 8.37
C GLU A 222 -2.95 1.12 8.92
N ASP A 223 -1.71 1.33 9.34
CA ASP A 223 -0.91 0.32 10.00
C ASP A 223 -1.68 -0.16 11.24
N ARG A 224 -2.51 -1.20 11.07
CA ARG A 224 -3.30 -1.81 12.14
C ARG A 224 -2.32 -2.12 13.27
N ASP A 225 -2.61 -1.60 14.47
CA ASP A 225 -1.86 -1.63 15.74
C ASP A 225 -1.26 -3.00 16.14
N GLY A 226 -0.45 -3.65 15.31
CA GLY A 226 0.25 -4.90 15.58
C GLY A 226 -0.60 -6.10 16.07
N LYS A 227 -1.93 -5.97 16.19
CA LYS A 227 -2.80 -6.89 16.95
C LYS A 227 -3.40 -8.02 16.12
N SER A 228 -3.59 -7.82 14.81
CA SER A 228 -4.18 -8.85 13.96
C SER A 228 -3.17 -9.92 13.55
N LEU A 229 -3.56 -11.19 13.67
CA LEU A 229 -2.70 -12.33 13.36
C LEU A 229 -2.41 -12.39 11.85
N MET A 230 -1.23 -11.94 11.43
CA MET A 230 -0.78 -12.07 10.04
C MET A 230 -0.18 -13.45 9.75
N GLY A 231 -0.32 -13.89 8.50
CA GLY A 231 0.40 -15.07 8.03
C GLY A 231 0.60 -15.13 6.52
N MET A 232 1.61 -15.89 6.11
CA MET A 232 1.84 -16.20 4.70
C MET A 232 0.97 -17.38 4.31
N VAL A 233 0.10 -17.20 3.32
CA VAL A 233 -0.92 -18.17 2.92
C VAL A 233 -0.51 -18.83 1.59
N PRO A 234 0.14 -20.01 1.62
CA PRO A 234 0.65 -20.64 0.41
C PRO A 234 -0.49 -20.93 -0.56
N MET A 235 -0.27 -20.64 -1.85
CA MET A 235 -1.23 -20.77 -2.97
C MET A 235 -2.12 -19.54 -3.18
N ALA A 236 -2.62 -18.90 -2.11
CA ALA A 236 -3.41 -17.69 -2.26
C ALA A 236 -2.59 -16.54 -2.86
N ASP A 237 -1.33 -16.46 -2.47
CA ASP A 237 -0.33 -15.48 -2.92
C ASP A 237 0.22 -15.70 -4.35
N ILE A 238 -0.16 -16.81 -5.00
CA ILE A 238 0.17 -17.07 -6.42
C ILE A 238 -0.81 -16.36 -7.36
N LEU A 239 -1.97 -15.94 -6.86
CA LEU A 239 -2.90 -15.12 -7.63
C LEU A 239 -2.32 -13.71 -7.79
N ASN A 240 -2.12 -13.28 -9.03
CA ASN A 240 -1.91 -11.85 -9.30
C ASN A 240 -3.17 -11.06 -8.96
N ALA A 241 -3.06 -9.73 -8.85
CA ALA A 241 -4.21 -8.89 -8.52
C ALA A 241 -4.42 -7.73 -9.49
N ASP A 242 -5.60 -7.13 -9.39
CA ASP A 242 -6.00 -5.94 -10.14
C ASP A 242 -7.11 -5.15 -9.41
N ALA A 243 -7.53 -4.04 -10.00
CA ALA A 243 -8.29 -2.97 -9.33
C ALA A 243 -9.81 -3.18 -9.22
N GLU A 244 -10.41 -4.14 -9.94
CA GLU A 244 -11.86 -4.31 -10.04
C GLU A 244 -12.33 -5.67 -9.50
N PHE A 245 -12.91 -5.66 -8.29
CA PHE A 245 -13.22 -6.83 -7.46
C PHE A 245 -13.93 -8.01 -8.14
N ASN A 246 -14.92 -7.76 -9.02
CA ASN A 246 -15.63 -8.83 -9.75
C ASN A 246 -15.47 -8.73 -11.28
N ALA A 247 -15.09 -7.56 -11.80
CA ALA A 247 -14.90 -7.40 -13.24
C ALA A 247 -13.60 -8.07 -13.70
N THR A 248 -12.52 -7.84 -12.97
CA THR A 248 -11.18 -8.34 -13.29
C THR A 248 -10.67 -9.33 -12.27
N CYS A 249 -11.11 -9.26 -11.01
CA CYS A 249 -10.77 -10.25 -10.00
C CYS A 249 -11.88 -11.31 -9.98
N GLN A 250 -11.48 -12.57 -9.87
CA GLN A 250 -12.40 -13.69 -9.91
C GLN A 250 -12.30 -14.57 -8.67
N ALA A 251 -11.31 -14.40 -7.80
CA ALA A 251 -11.16 -15.19 -6.58
C ALA A 251 -11.42 -14.34 -5.34
N HIS A 252 -12.23 -14.87 -4.42
CA HIS A 252 -12.37 -14.37 -3.05
C HIS A 252 -11.91 -15.45 -2.06
N ILE A 253 -11.10 -15.04 -1.08
CA ILE A 253 -10.58 -15.93 -0.04
C ILE A 253 -11.55 -15.90 1.14
N ASN A 254 -12.30 -16.99 1.32
CA ASN A 254 -13.20 -17.17 2.45
C ASN A 254 -12.43 -17.70 3.67
N HIS A 255 -12.64 -17.10 4.83
CA HIS A 255 -12.04 -17.50 6.10
C HIS A 255 -12.93 -18.53 6.81
N GLY A 256 -12.62 -19.83 6.64
CA GLY A 256 -13.27 -20.90 7.39
C GLY A 256 -12.55 -21.22 8.71
N GLU A 257 -13.20 -21.96 9.61
CA GLU A 257 -12.59 -22.38 10.88
C GLU A 257 -11.34 -23.25 10.66
N GLU A 258 -11.39 -24.20 9.73
CA GLU A 258 -10.32 -25.19 9.50
C GLU A 258 -9.44 -24.84 8.27
N SER A 259 -9.99 -24.11 7.30
CA SER A 259 -9.35 -23.83 6.02
C SER A 259 -9.75 -22.47 5.43
N LEU A 260 -8.88 -21.93 4.59
CA LEU A 260 -9.16 -20.79 3.71
C LEU A 260 -9.54 -21.32 2.33
N THR A 261 -10.61 -20.78 1.74
CA THR A 261 -11.13 -21.28 0.46
C THR A 261 -11.18 -20.18 -0.59
N ALA A 262 -10.53 -20.38 -1.73
CA ALA A 262 -10.67 -19.48 -2.88
C ALA A 262 -11.87 -19.88 -3.73
N THR A 263 -12.85 -18.98 -3.88
CA THR A 263 -14.10 -19.25 -4.64
C THR A 263 -14.25 -18.29 -5.80
N SER A 264 -14.76 -18.79 -6.94
CA SER A 264 -15.03 -17.94 -8.10
C SER A 264 -16.20 -16.99 -7.85
N LEU A 265 -15.99 -15.69 -8.05
CA LEU A 265 -17.04 -14.66 -7.88
C LEU A 265 -17.99 -14.57 -9.07
N ARG A 266 -17.50 -14.95 -10.26
CA ARG A 266 -18.24 -14.93 -11.52
C ARG A 266 -17.81 -16.09 -12.41
N PRO A 267 -18.53 -16.37 -13.51
CA PRO A 267 -18.06 -17.31 -14.50
C PRO A 267 -16.71 -16.88 -15.08
N ILE A 268 -15.78 -17.82 -15.21
CA ILE A 268 -14.42 -17.64 -15.74
C ILE A 268 -14.30 -18.43 -17.03
N LYS A 269 -13.77 -17.82 -18.10
CA LYS A 269 -13.60 -18.53 -19.38
C LYS A 269 -12.30 -19.30 -19.44
N ALA A 270 -12.30 -20.39 -20.21
CA ALA A 270 -11.08 -21.13 -20.51
C ALA A 270 -9.98 -20.20 -21.06
N GLY A 271 -8.80 -20.23 -20.45
CA GLY A 271 -7.64 -19.40 -20.79
C GLY A 271 -7.59 -18.04 -20.09
N GLU A 272 -8.63 -17.63 -19.34
CA GLU A 272 -8.56 -16.42 -18.51
C GLU A 272 -7.65 -16.64 -17.29
N GLU A 273 -6.89 -15.61 -16.94
CA GLU A 273 -6.19 -15.55 -15.66
C GLU A 273 -7.19 -15.27 -14.54
N ILE A 274 -6.98 -15.94 -13.42
CA ILE A 274 -7.73 -15.77 -12.19
C ILE A 274 -6.93 -14.79 -11.34
N LEU A 275 -7.54 -13.63 -11.08
CA LEU A 275 -6.95 -12.55 -10.31
C LEU A 275 -7.63 -12.43 -8.95
N ASN A 276 -6.84 -12.09 -7.93
CA ASN A 276 -7.30 -11.67 -6.62
C ASN A 276 -7.57 -10.16 -6.60
N TYR A 277 -8.26 -9.68 -5.58
CA TYR A 277 -8.43 -8.25 -5.31
C TYR A 277 -7.62 -7.86 -4.07
N TYR A 278 -6.66 -6.95 -4.25
CA TYR A 278 -5.85 -6.46 -3.13
C TYR A 278 -6.46 -5.26 -2.41
N GLY A 279 -7.44 -4.60 -3.01
CA GLY A 279 -8.05 -3.41 -2.43
C GLY A 279 -8.00 -2.20 -3.36
N PRO A 280 -8.72 -1.12 -3.01
CA PRO A 280 -8.79 0.12 -3.78
C PRO A 280 -7.54 1.00 -3.53
N HIS A 281 -6.36 0.49 -3.88
CA HIS A 281 -5.10 1.20 -3.62
C HIS A 281 -4.74 2.19 -4.75
N PRO A 282 -4.25 3.40 -4.43
CA PRO A 282 -3.60 4.27 -5.42
C PRO A 282 -2.34 3.60 -6.01
N ASN A 283 -1.91 4.02 -7.19
CA ASN A 283 -0.67 3.48 -7.78
C ASN A 283 0.57 3.73 -6.91
N SER A 284 0.60 4.80 -6.11
CA SER A 284 1.67 5.06 -5.15
C SER A 284 1.81 3.92 -4.12
N GLU A 285 0.69 3.49 -3.53
CA GLU A 285 0.66 2.37 -2.58
C GLU A 285 0.87 1.03 -3.26
N LEU A 286 0.31 0.83 -4.46
CA LEU A 286 0.50 -0.40 -5.23
C LEU A 286 1.99 -0.61 -5.55
N LEU A 287 2.68 0.47 -5.94
CA LEU A 287 4.11 0.45 -6.18
C LEU A 287 4.89 0.19 -4.88
N ARG A 288 4.53 0.88 -3.80
CA ARG A 288 5.20 0.77 -2.50
C ARG A 288 5.13 -0.65 -1.95
N ARG A 289 3.94 -1.25 -1.94
CA ARG A 289 3.64 -2.55 -1.31
C ARG A 289 3.94 -3.73 -2.22
N TYR A 290 3.59 -3.64 -3.51
CA TYR A 290 3.64 -4.79 -4.43
C TYR A 290 4.64 -4.62 -5.59
N GLY A 291 5.17 -3.41 -5.82
CA GLY A 291 6.22 -3.20 -6.80
C GLY A 291 5.73 -3.15 -8.25
N TYR A 292 4.48 -2.77 -8.47
CA TYR A 292 3.91 -2.53 -9.80
C TYR A 292 2.88 -1.39 -9.78
N VAL A 293 2.49 -0.93 -10.96
CA VAL A 293 1.44 0.07 -11.19
C VAL A 293 0.56 -0.38 -12.35
N THR A 294 -0.65 0.17 -12.45
CA THR A 294 -1.57 -0.13 -13.55
C THR A 294 -2.55 1.02 -13.77
N GLU A 295 -2.94 1.22 -15.02
CA GLU A 295 -3.90 2.24 -15.43
C GLU A 295 -5.24 2.09 -14.69
N ARG A 296 -5.65 0.85 -14.35
CA ARG A 296 -6.91 0.56 -13.66
C ARG A 296 -6.95 1.11 -12.24
N HIS A 297 -5.83 1.03 -11.53
CA HIS A 297 -5.69 1.60 -10.19
C HIS A 297 -5.60 3.14 -10.22
N GLY A 298 -5.40 3.75 -11.39
CA GLY A 298 -5.37 5.21 -11.55
C GLY A 298 -6.65 5.93 -11.09
N ARG A 299 -7.77 5.20 -11.00
CA ARG A 299 -9.02 5.72 -10.42
C ARG A 299 -8.93 6.05 -8.94
N TYR A 300 -8.07 5.32 -8.21
CA TYR A 300 -7.84 5.46 -6.78
C TYR A 300 -6.62 6.34 -6.48
N ASP A 301 -5.93 6.86 -7.50
CA ASP A 301 -4.77 7.73 -7.29
C ASP A 301 -5.13 8.91 -6.40
N VAL A 302 -4.23 9.21 -5.48
CA VAL A 302 -4.35 10.27 -4.49
C VAL A 302 -3.19 11.26 -4.59
N VAL A 303 -3.39 12.45 -4.04
CA VAL A 303 -2.34 13.46 -3.86
C VAL A 303 -2.37 13.95 -2.42
N GLU A 304 -1.25 13.79 -1.74
CA GLU A 304 -1.06 14.35 -0.41
C GLU A 304 -0.75 15.85 -0.49
N ILE A 305 -1.46 16.64 0.30
CA ILE A 305 -1.31 18.08 0.44
C ILE A 305 -0.79 18.35 1.85
N PRO A 306 0.54 18.49 2.04
CA PRO A 306 1.09 18.86 3.34
C PRO A 306 0.59 20.23 3.78
N TRP A 307 0.20 20.36 5.05
CA TRP A 307 -0.28 21.61 5.64
C TRP A 307 0.72 22.75 5.45
N GLY A 308 2.03 22.47 5.53
CA GLY A 308 3.08 23.46 5.25
C GLY A 308 2.98 24.13 3.87
N VAL A 309 2.49 23.43 2.84
CA VAL A 309 2.21 24.02 1.51
C VAL A 309 1.07 25.02 1.60
N VAL A 310 0.04 24.68 2.35
CA VAL A 310 -1.18 25.47 2.52
C VAL A 310 -0.90 26.72 3.36
N GLU A 311 -0.08 26.58 4.39
CA GLU A 311 0.39 27.71 5.19
C GLU A 311 1.20 28.69 4.37
N GLU A 312 2.11 28.20 3.51
CA GLU A 312 2.89 29.04 2.60
C GLU A 312 1.97 29.81 1.65
N ALA A 313 1.00 29.14 1.06
CA ALA A 313 -0.01 29.76 0.18
C ALA A 313 -0.87 30.79 0.92
N LEU A 314 -1.31 30.48 2.15
CA LEU A 314 -2.10 31.37 3.02
C LEU A 314 -1.31 32.62 3.41
N ALA A 315 -0.06 32.44 3.83
CA ALA A 315 0.84 33.51 4.21
C ALA A 315 1.06 34.47 3.04
N ALA A 316 1.33 33.94 1.84
CA ALA A 316 1.51 34.72 0.62
C ALA A 316 0.23 35.47 0.22
N GLN A 317 -0.92 34.78 0.20
CA GLN A 317 -2.20 35.36 -0.25
C GLN A 317 -2.65 36.56 0.59
N LEU A 318 -2.45 36.49 1.90
CA LEU A 318 -2.89 37.53 2.83
C LEU A 318 -1.75 38.45 3.30
N SER A 319 -0.52 38.18 2.88
CA SER A 319 0.68 38.84 3.41
C SER A 319 0.71 38.78 4.95
N VAL A 320 0.39 37.62 5.50
CA VAL A 320 0.30 37.41 6.97
C VAL A 320 1.71 37.43 7.56
N PRO A 321 1.97 38.25 8.58
CA PRO A 321 3.22 38.18 9.33
C PRO A 321 3.40 36.82 10.02
N ALA A 322 4.63 36.31 10.07
CA ALA A 322 4.93 34.98 10.62
C ALA A 322 4.49 34.83 12.11
N ASP A 323 4.61 35.90 12.90
CA ASP A 323 4.16 35.94 14.30
C ASP A 323 2.66 35.70 14.44
N VAL A 324 1.85 36.14 13.47
CA VAL A 324 0.41 35.92 13.46
C VAL A 324 0.06 34.47 13.13
N ILE A 325 0.84 33.83 12.24
CA ILE A 325 0.66 32.40 11.90
C ILE A 325 1.00 31.54 13.13
N SER A 326 2.15 31.76 13.76
CA SER A 326 2.55 31.06 14.99
C SER A 326 1.50 31.23 16.10
N ALA A 327 1.02 32.45 16.33
CA ALA A 327 -0.02 32.71 17.32
C ALA A 327 -1.40 32.11 16.98
N CYS A 328 -1.64 31.74 15.71
CA CYS A 328 -2.82 30.96 15.33
C CYS A 328 -2.61 29.48 15.63
N LYS A 329 -1.43 28.92 15.31
CA LYS A 329 -1.07 27.53 15.65
C LYS A 329 -1.16 27.29 17.16
N GLU A 330 -0.54 28.12 17.99
CA GLU A 330 -0.60 27.98 19.46
C GLU A 330 -2.03 28.00 20.04
N LYS A 331 -3.02 28.49 19.29
CA LYS A 331 -4.43 28.57 19.71
C LYS A 331 -5.32 27.47 19.12
N LEU A 332 -4.88 26.84 18.03
CA LEU A 332 -5.52 25.71 17.39
C LEU A 332 -4.65 24.54 17.81
N ASP A 333 -5.03 23.88 18.90
CA ASP A 333 -4.25 22.84 19.56
C ASP A 333 -3.46 21.99 18.55
N GLU A 334 -2.14 21.84 18.74
CA GLU A 334 -1.29 21.12 17.77
C GLU A 334 -1.76 19.66 17.61
N GLU A 335 -2.39 19.09 18.65
CA GLU A 335 -2.99 17.74 18.61
C GLU A 335 -4.29 17.67 17.79
N GLU A 336 -4.93 18.81 17.47
CA GLU A 336 -6.13 18.89 16.61
C GLU A 336 -5.79 19.22 15.14
N LEU A 337 -4.51 19.46 14.81
CA LEU A 337 -4.10 19.86 13.46
C LEU A 337 -3.63 18.65 12.65
N GLU A 338 -4.22 18.49 11.48
CA GLU A 338 -3.72 17.55 10.49
C GLU A 338 -2.54 18.16 9.73
N ASP A 339 -1.45 17.38 9.61
CA ASP A 339 -0.24 17.78 8.90
C ASP A 339 -0.30 17.49 7.40
N VAL A 340 -1.15 16.56 6.97
CA VAL A 340 -1.29 16.12 5.59
C VAL A 340 -2.74 15.83 5.28
N PHE A 341 -3.22 16.34 4.15
CA PHE A 341 -4.58 16.12 3.66
C PHE A 341 -4.55 15.31 2.37
N VAL A 342 -5.54 14.44 2.16
CA VAL A 342 -5.55 13.57 0.97
C VAL A 342 -6.58 14.06 -0.04
N LEU A 343 -6.09 14.48 -1.22
CA LEU A 343 -6.92 14.76 -2.37
C LEU A 343 -7.15 13.48 -3.16
N GLU A 344 -8.41 13.11 -3.39
CA GLU A 344 -8.79 11.87 -4.09
C GLU A 344 -10.09 12.04 -4.90
N ARG A 345 -10.34 11.12 -5.83
CA ARG A 345 -11.57 11.12 -6.63
C ARG A 345 -12.68 10.38 -5.90
N ASP A 346 -13.91 10.82 -6.10
CA ASP A 346 -15.06 9.97 -5.79
C ASP A 346 -15.12 8.84 -6.83
N THR A 347 -14.94 7.61 -6.36
CA THR A 347 -14.90 6.42 -7.20
C THR A 347 -16.26 5.77 -7.39
N GLY A 348 -17.27 6.18 -6.61
CA GLY A 348 -18.58 5.57 -6.49
C GLY A 348 -18.57 4.18 -5.86
N GLU A 349 -19.74 3.66 -5.54
CA GLU A 349 -19.88 2.27 -5.10
C GLU A 349 -19.71 1.32 -6.30
N PRO A 350 -18.99 0.19 -6.13
CA PRO A 350 -18.96 -0.86 -7.13
C PRO A 350 -20.36 -1.47 -7.30
N ASN A 351 -20.70 -1.81 -8.53
CA ASN A 351 -21.91 -2.57 -8.85
C ASN A 351 -21.86 -3.98 -8.22
N SER A 352 -22.97 -4.71 -8.22
CA SER A 352 -23.00 -6.10 -7.73
C SER A 352 -22.05 -7.04 -8.50
N ASP A 353 -21.70 -6.69 -9.74
CA ASP A 353 -20.70 -7.39 -10.56
C ASP A 353 -19.31 -6.76 -10.46
N GLY A 354 -19.08 -5.91 -9.44
CA GLY A 354 -17.83 -5.21 -9.09
C GLY A 354 -17.21 -4.35 -10.19
N THR A 355 -17.96 -4.09 -11.25
CA THR A 355 -17.67 -3.00 -12.18
C THR A 355 -18.10 -1.67 -11.56
N PHE A 356 -17.62 -0.55 -12.10
CA PHE A 356 -18.11 0.77 -11.69
C PHE A 356 -19.03 1.36 -12.76
N ALA A 357 -20.11 2.02 -12.33
CA ALA A 357 -21.11 2.59 -13.23
C ALA A 357 -20.58 3.77 -14.08
N GLY A 358 -19.49 4.41 -13.65
CA GLY A 358 -18.89 5.55 -14.31
C GLY A 358 -17.40 5.75 -13.96
N PRO A 359 -16.76 6.75 -14.57
CA PRO A 359 -15.40 7.14 -14.22
C PRO A 359 -15.36 7.70 -12.79
N ALA A 360 -14.20 7.58 -12.14
CA ALA A 360 -13.94 8.30 -10.90
C ALA A 360 -13.81 9.80 -11.20
N GLU A 361 -14.41 10.65 -10.37
CA GLU A 361 -14.44 12.10 -10.58
C GLU A 361 -14.10 12.83 -9.29
N LEU A 362 -13.20 13.81 -9.38
CA LEU A 362 -12.95 14.72 -8.26
C LEU A 362 -14.12 15.70 -8.13
N LYS A 363 -14.86 15.62 -7.02
CA LYS A 363 -16.05 16.46 -6.78
C LYS A 363 -15.74 17.74 -6.01
N GLU A 364 -14.89 17.64 -4.99
CA GLU A 364 -14.53 18.76 -4.12
C GLU A 364 -13.12 18.61 -3.54
N MET A 365 -12.64 19.65 -2.87
CA MET A 365 -11.40 19.58 -2.08
C MET A 365 -11.67 18.86 -0.75
N PRO A 366 -10.64 18.27 -0.13
CA PRO A 366 -10.77 17.58 1.16
C PRO A 366 -11.47 18.45 2.22
N GLY A 367 -12.42 17.86 2.94
CA GLY A 367 -13.32 18.57 3.85
C GLY A 367 -12.59 19.10 5.08
N ASP A 368 -11.86 18.21 5.74
CA ASP A 368 -10.81 18.44 6.74
C ASP A 368 -9.91 19.66 6.41
N LEU A 369 -9.32 19.69 5.22
CA LEU A 369 -8.46 20.77 4.75
C LEU A 369 -9.24 22.09 4.67
N GLN A 370 -10.46 22.06 4.13
CA GLN A 370 -11.30 23.24 4.08
C GLN A 370 -11.63 23.74 5.49
N GLU A 371 -11.86 22.86 6.44
CA GLU A 371 -12.19 23.18 7.83
C GLU A 371 -10.99 23.79 8.56
N GLN A 372 -9.80 23.18 8.43
CA GLN A 372 -8.57 23.70 9.03
C GLN A 372 -8.21 25.08 8.45
N VAL A 373 -8.30 25.28 7.13
CA VAL A 373 -8.09 26.62 6.54
C VAL A 373 -9.14 27.62 7.06
N LYS A 374 -10.42 27.22 7.18
CA LYS A 374 -11.46 28.09 7.76
C LYS A 374 -11.16 28.44 9.22
N ALA A 375 -10.62 27.51 10.01
CA ALA A 375 -10.20 27.73 11.39
C ALA A 375 -9.05 28.74 11.47
N PHE A 376 -8.01 28.57 10.66
CA PHE A 376 -6.90 29.51 10.54
C PHE A 376 -7.36 30.90 10.10
N LEU A 377 -8.23 31.00 9.10
CA LEU A 377 -8.80 32.29 8.67
C LEU A 377 -9.61 32.97 9.78
N LYS A 378 -10.35 32.20 10.60
CA LYS A 378 -11.03 32.75 11.79
C LYS A 378 -10.02 33.25 12.84
N GLY A 379 -8.94 32.51 13.08
CA GLY A 379 -7.84 32.87 13.97
C GLY A 379 -7.17 34.19 13.53
N ILE A 380 -6.78 34.26 12.27
CA ILE A 380 -6.17 35.45 11.65
C ILE A 380 -7.11 36.65 11.77
N LYS A 381 -8.41 36.48 11.49
CA LYS A 381 -9.39 37.57 11.63
C LYS A 381 -9.50 38.10 13.07
N LYS A 382 -9.40 37.23 14.08
CA LYS A 382 -9.41 37.64 15.49
C LYS A 382 -8.16 38.45 15.87
N LEU A 383 -7.00 38.09 15.31
CA LEU A 383 -5.72 38.75 15.59
C LEU A 383 -5.50 40.02 14.77
N LYS A 384 -5.93 40.02 13.51
CA LYS A 384 -5.76 41.08 12.51
C LYS A 384 -7.03 41.25 11.67
N PRO A 385 -8.06 41.95 12.20
CA PRO A 385 -9.35 42.13 11.50
C PRO A 385 -9.24 42.77 10.12
N ASP A 386 -8.25 43.64 9.90
CA ASP A 386 -8.05 44.39 8.66
C ASP A 386 -7.73 43.49 7.44
N LEU A 387 -7.20 42.29 7.68
CA LEU A 387 -6.86 41.34 6.61
C LEU A 387 -8.10 40.63 6.03
N ILE A 388 -9.15 40.44 6.84
CA ILE A 388 -10.35 39.66 6.47
C ILE A 388 -11.63 40.44 6.86
N PRO A 389 -12.06 41.40 6.02
CA PRO A 389 -13.12 42.34 6.37
C PRO A 389 -14.48 41.66 6.55
N ASP A 390 -14.88 40.73 5.67
CA ASP A 390 -16.20 40.09 5.71
C ASP A 390 -16.20 38.59 5.35
N LYS A 391 -17.38 37.95 5.47
CA LYS A 391 -17.56 36.51 5.20
C LYS A 391 -17.36 36.16 3.73
N ARG A 392 -17.82 37.01 2.80
CA ARG A 392 -17.68 36.76 1.36
C ARG A 392 -16.22 36.74 0.96
N LYS A 393 -15.46 37.73 1.42
CA LYS A 393 -14.03 37.81 1.17
C LYS A 393 -13.27 36.62 1.78
N ARG A 394 -13.71 36.10 2.93
CA ARG A 394 -13.13 34.88 3.51
C ARG A 394 -13.33 33.65 2.62
N ASP A 395 -14.51 33.48 2.03
CA ASP A 395 -14.78 32.33 1.16
C ASP A 395 -14.03 32.46 -0.20
N GLU A 396 -13.84 33.69 -0.70
CA GLU A 396 -12.95 33.99 -1.83
C GLU A 396 -11.47 33.69 -1.48
N ILE A 397 -11.00 34.13 -0.30
CA ILE A 397 -9.65 33.82 0.20
C ILE A 397 -9.43 32.31 0.33
N LEU A 398 -10.40 31.58 0.90
CA LEU A 398 -10.32 30.12 1.01
C LEU A 398 -10.09 29.48 -0.36
N SER A 399 -10.85 29.90 -1.38
CA SER A 399 -10.73 29.39 -2.74
C SER A 399 -9.36 29.72 -3.36
N ASP A 400 -8.89 30.96 -3.18
CA ASP A 400 -7.58 31.39 -3.67
C ASP A 400 -6.43 30.64 -2.98
N VAL A 401 -6.51 30.44 -1.66
CA VAL A 401 -5.50 29.69 -0.90
C VAL A 401 -5.44 28.26 -1.40
N MET A 402 -6.57 27.58 -1.56
CA MET A 402 -6.61 26.21 -2.09
C MET A 402 -5.99 26.13 -3.49
N LEU A 403 -6.36 27.04 -4.40
CA LEU A 403 -5.80 27.08 -5.75
C LEU A 403 -4.29 27.34 -5.75
N ASN A 404 -3.82 28.27 -4.90
CA ASN A 404 -2.40 28.58 -4.76
C ASN A 404 -1.62 27.42 -4.15
N SER A 405 -2.19 26.68 -3.19
CA SER A 405 -1.60 25.47 -2.62
C SER A 405 -1.38 24.40 -3.70
N LEU A 406 -2.38 24.18 -4.56
CA LEU A 406 -2.27 23.24 -5.68
C LEU A 406 -1.21 23.67 -6.70
N GLN A 407 -1.12 24.96 -7.00
CA GLN A 407 -0.09 25.50 -7.89
C GLN A 407 1.32 25.36 -7.31
N LEU A 408 1.46 25.62 -6.01
CA LEU A 408 2.71 25.46 -5.29
C LEU A 408 3.12 23.99 -5.27
N LEU A 409 2.20 23.07 -4.99
CA LEU A 409 2.44 21.63 -5.02
C LEU A 409 2.87 21.16 -6.43
N GLU A 410 2.14 21.56 -7.48
CA GLU A 410 2.49 21.25 -8.87
C GLU A 410 3.89 21.76 -9.24
N SER A 411 4.27 22.95 -8.76
CA SER A 411 5.57 23.57 -9.05
C SER A 411 6.76 22.80 -8.46
N ARG A 412 6.52 21.93 -7.46
CA ARG A 412 7.57 21.08 -6.88
C ARG A 412 7.98 19.95 -7.81
N TYR A 413 7.15 19.59 -8.79
CA TYR A 413 7.51 18.61 -9.82
C TYR A 413 8.39 19.25 -10.90
N PRO A 414 9.62 18.73 -11.13
CA PRO A 414 10.49 19.26 -12.17
C PRO A 414 9.98 19.09 -13.61
N THR A 415 9.04 18.17 -13.84
CA THR A 415 8.42 17.94 -15.15
C THR A 415 6.92 18.17 -15.12
N SER A 416 6.37 18.64 -16.23
CA SER A 416 4.94 18.79 -16.45
C SER A 416 4.25 17.46 -16.79
N TYR A 417 2.92 17.44 -16.64
CA TYR A 417 2.06 16.33 -17.08
C TYR A 417 2.33 15.92 -18.55
N ILE A 418 2.48 16.90 -19.45
CA ILE A 418 2.70 16.62 -20.88
C ILE A 418 4.08 16.00 -21.12
N GLU A 419 5.12 16.48 -20.43
CA GLU A 419 6.46 15.90 -20.53
C GLU A 419 6.48 14.46 -20.06
N ASP A 420 5.79 14.13 -18.96
CA ASP A 420 5.70 12.76 -18.46
C ASP A 420 4.92 11.83 -19.41
N ARG A 421 3.84 12.32 -20.04
CA ARG A 421 3.15 11.56 -21.11
C ARG A 421 4.04 11.29 -22.31
N ILE A 422 4.93 12.23 -22.66
CA ILE A 422 5.90 12.04 -23.75
C ILE A 422 6.97 11.04 -23.31
N LEU A 423 7.42 11.13 -22.05
CA LEU A 423 8.41 10.23 -21.47
C LEU A 423 7.92 8.78 -21.51
N LEU A 424 6.68 8.49 -21.11
CA LEU A 424 6.12 7.13 -21.12
C LEU A 424 6.03 6.49 -22.52
N LYS A 425 6.00 7.28 -23.60
CA LYS A 425 6.03 6.75 -24.98
C LYS A 425 7.38 6.19 -25.39
N ARG A 426 8.44 6.50 -24.64
CA ARG A 426 9.77 5.97 -24.89
C ARG A 426 9.84 4.49 -24.52
N THR A 427 10.55 3.72 -25.34
CA THR A 427 10.75 2.28 -25.15
C THR A 427 12.06 1.95 -24.43
N ASP A 428 12.91 2.94 -24.17
CA ASP A 428 14.26 2.79 -23.58
C ASP A 428 14.29 3.10 -22.07
N LEU A 429 13.14 3.32 -21.44
CA LEU A 429 13.05 3.48 -20.00
C LEU A 429 13.14 2.13 -19.31
N SER A 430 13.85 2.08 -18.17
CA SER A 430 13.75 0.95 -17.26
C SER A 430 12.34 0.88 -16.66
N ASP A 431 11.95 -0.31 -16.21
CA ASP A 431 10.63 -0.53 -15.61
C ASP A 431 10.44 0.33 -14.36
N ARG A 432 11.46 0.45 -13.49
CA ARG A 432 11.42 1.32 -12.29
C ARG A 432 11.11 2.78 -12.63
N ILE A 433 11.81 3.32 -13.62
CA ILE A 433 11.58 4.70 -14.06
C ILE A 433 10.19 4.84 -14.67
N ARG A 434 9.72 3.86 -15.45
CA ARG A 434 8.36 3.87 -16.00
C ARG A 434 7.32 3.93 -14.89
N MET A 435 7.42 3.06 -13.88
CA MET A 435 6.46 3.04 -12.77
C MET A 435 6.47 4.35 -11.97
N ALA A 436 7.66 4.91 -11.70
CA ALA A 436 7.77 6.21 -11.03
C ALA A 436 7.10 7.35 -11.82
N VAL A 437 7.23 7.32 -13.15
CA VAL A 437 6.60 8.30 -14.04
C VAL A 437 5.07 8.11 -14.07
N GLU A 438 4.58 6.88 -14.02
CA GLU A 438 3.14 6.59 -13.96
C GLU A 438 2.52 7.11 -12.66
N VAL A 439 3.14 6.87 -11.50
CA VAL A 439 2.69 7.42 -10.20
C VAL A 439 2.57 8.94 -10.25
N ARG A 440 3.66 9.64 -10.59
CA ARG A 440 3.66 11.11 -10.60
C ARG A 440 2.79 11.71 -11.71
N LEU A 441 2.50 10.95 -12.77
CA LEU A 441 1.56 11.37 -13.81
C LEU A 441 0.13 11.38 -13.27
N GLY A 442 -0.28 10.34 -12.53
CA GLY A 442 -1.57 10.25 -11.86
C GLY A 442 -1.78 11.38 -10.85
N GLU A 443 -0.76 11.64 -10.03
CA GLU A 443 -0.73 12.77 -9.08
C GLU A 443 -0.92 14.13 -9.79
N LYS A 444 -0.14 14.39 -10.85
CA LYS A 444 -0.26 15.63 -11.65
C LYS A 444 -1.63 15.76 -12.31
N GLN A 445 -2.21 14.66 -12.76
CA GLN A 445 -3.54 14.65 -13.35
C GLN A 445 -4.59 15.09 -12.31
N LEU A 446 -4.53 14.53 -11.10
CA LEU A 446 -5.47 14.87 -10.03
C LEU A 446 -5.32 16.34 -9.58
N ILE A 447 -4.10 16.87 -9.51
CA ILE A 447 -3.87 18.30 -9.26
C ILE A 447 -4.51 19.17 -10.35
N GLN A 448 -4.42 18.77 -11.63
CA GLN A 448 -5.04 19.51 -12.73
C GLN A 448 -6.58 19.49 -12.67
N GLU A 449 -7.15 18.33 -12.33
CA GLU A 449 -8.59 18.18 -12.09
C GLU A 449 -9.06 19.11 -10.95
N ALA A 450 -8.33 19.14 -9.83
CA ALA A 450 -8.64 20.00 -8.68
C ALA A 450 -8.59 21.49 -9.05
N LYS A 451 -7.57 21.92 -9.80
CA LYS A 451 -7.47 23.30 -10.29
C LYS A 451 -8.64 23.67 -11.20
N ALA A 452 -9.17 22.73 -11.98
CA ALA A 452 -10.30 22.97 -12.88
C ALA A 452 -11.64 23.20 -12.12
N LEU A 453 -11.80 22.65 -10.90
CA LEU A 453 -12.96 22.91 -10.04
C LEU A 453 -13.08 24.39 -9.66
N PHE A 454 -11.96 25.07 -9.41
CA PHE A 454 -11.94 26.50 -9.10
C PHE A 454 -12.22 27.38 -10.33
N GLN A 455 -11.81 26.94 -11.52
CA GLN A 455 -12.05 27.66 -12.78
C GLN A 455 -13.52 27.57 -13.23
N SER A 456 -14.14 26.39 -13.09
CA SER A 456 -15.55 26.17 -13.42
C SER A 456 -16.48 26.95 -12.47
N SER A 457 -16.22 26.91 -11.15
CA SER A 457 -16.95 27.67 -10.14
C SER A 457 -16.89 29.19 -10.35
N SER A 458 -15.73 29.70 -10.81
CA SER A 458 -15.56 31.11 -11.16
C SER A 458 -16.40 31.52 -12.38
N ASN A 459 -16.48 30.65 -13.39
CA ASN A 459 -17.27 30.88 -14.60
C ASN A 459 -18.78 30.79 -14.36
N GLU A 460 -19.25 29.87 -13.52
CA GLU A 460 -20.68 29.80 -13.14
C GLU A 460 -21.13 31.04 -12.35
N ASN A 461 -20.30 31.52 -11.42
CA ASN A 461 -20.58 32.72 -10.65
C ASN A 461 -20.55 34.00 -11.52
N ALA A 462 -19.68 34.05 -12.54
CA ALA A 462 -19.69 35.11 -13.54
C ALA A 462 -20.97 35.08 -14.40
N GLY A 463 -21.42 33.89 -14.84
CA GLY A 463 -22.64 33.71 -15.62
C GLY A 463 -23.92 34.07 -14.87
N LYS A 464 -24.00 33.76 -13.56
CA LYS A 464 -25.12 34.18 -12.70
C LYS A 464 -25.16 35.70 -12.48
N ARG A 465 -24.01 36.36 -12.31
CA ARG A 465 -23.93 37.84 -12.20
C ARG A 465 -24.42 38.58 -13.44
N VAL A 466 -24.16 38.02 -14.63
CA VAL A 466 -24.66 38.58 -15.90
C VAL A 466 -26.18 38.43 -16.02
N LYS A 467 -26.75 37.29 -15.60
CA LYS A 467 -28.21 37.06 -15.65
C LYS A 467 -29.02 37.89 -14.65
N THR A 468 -28.46 38.27 -13.50
CA THR A 468 -29.13 39.15 -12.52
C THR A 468 -29.00 40.65 -12.83
N SER A 469 -28.24 41.02 -13.87
CA SER A 469 -28.00 42.42 -14.28
C SER A 469 -28.75 42.81 -15.57
N THR A 470 -29.72 42.00 -15.98
CA THR A 470 -30.67 42.24 -17.09
C THR A 470 -32.07 42.13 -16.52
#